data_AF-A0A3Q9QU05-F1
#
_entry.id   AF-A0A3Q9QU05-F1
#
_cell.length_a   1.000
_cell.length_b   1.000
_cell.length_c   1.000
_cell.angle_alpha   90.00
_cell.angle_beta   90.00
_cell.angle_gamma   90.00
#
_symmetry.space_group_name_H-M   'P 1'
#
loop_
_entity.id
_entity.type
_entity.pdbx_description
1 polymer ?
#
loop_
_entity_poly.entity_id
_entity_poly.type
_entity_poly.pdbx_seq_one_letter_code
_entity_poly.pdbx_strand_id
1 'polypeptide(L)'
;MKKAIEKIYILENPEKNIVKFATDYQLRYDDVIKDVFGVACLKDLDMMIQFNKAFQKSICVKLGISEKKVSLQTVVRIASKNDLLLLKKEMLLEAIKQNKESETAIPCPFDSIIQLQDGIFKWDAENSSYIQVTQIA
;
A
#
# COMPACT_ATOMS: atom_id res chain seq x y z
N MET A 1 -18.38 -17.26 11.07
CA MET A 1 -18.29 -16.23 10.00
C MET A 1 -17.01 -16.46 9.23
N LYS A 2 -17.06 -16.59 7.89
CA LYS A 2 -15.83 -16.58 7.08
C LYS A 2 -15.26 -15.17 7.15
N LYS A 3 -14.07 -14.98 7.72
CA LYS A 3 -13.34 -13.70 7.58
C LYS A 3 -13.14 -13.46 6.09
N ALA A 4 -13.59 -12.32 5.58
CA ALA A 4 -13.27 -11.91 4.22
C ALA A 4 -11.75 -11.73 4.12
N ILE A 5 -11.15 -12.17 3.01
CA ILE A 5 -9.72 -11.94 2.77
C ILE A 5 -9.53 -10.43 2.59
N GLU A 6 -8.67 -9.82 3.41
CA GLU A 6 -8.41 -8.38 3.32
C GLU A 6 -7.64 -8.04 2.05
N LYS A 7 -8.09 -6.97 1.38
CA LYS A 7 -7.36 -6.38 0.26
C LYS A 7 -6.32 -5.42 0.80
N ILE A 8 -5.12 -5.47 0.23
CA ILE A 8 -4.04 -4.53 0.57
C ILE A 8 -3.99 -3.43 -0.50
N TYR A 9 -3.99 -2.20 -0.04
CA TYR A 9 -3.85 -1.00 -0.84
C TYR A 9 -2.47 -0.39 -0.62
N ILE A 10 -1.95 0.25 -1.66
CA ILE A 10 -0.83 1.17 -1.58
C ILE A 10 -1.35 2.58 -1.87
N LEU A 11 -0.99 3.50 -0.98
CA LEU A 11 -1.31 4.91 -1.04
C LEU A 11 -0.01 5.68 -1.27
N GLU A 12 0.03 6.49 -2.33
CA GLU A 12 1.22 7.19 -2.77
C GLU A 12 0.94 8.68 -2.89
N ASN A 13 1.60 9.49 -2.05
CA ASN A 13 1.61 10.94 -2.17
C ASN A 13 2.97 11.41 -2.75
N PRO A 14 3.05 11.65 -4.07
CA PRO A 14 4.28 12.13 -4.71
C PRO A 14 4.72 13.53 -4.25
N GLU A 15 3.80 14.39 -3.83
CA GLU A 15 4.13 15.74 -3.38
C GLU A 15 4.91 15.72 -2.05
N LYS A 16 4.56 14.78 -1.16
CA LYS A 16 5.19 14.62 0.16
C LYS A 16 6.22 13.49 0.22
N ASN A 17 6.44 12.76 -0.88
CA ASN A 17 7.23 11.52 -0.92
C ASN A 17 6.78 10.48 0.13
N ILE A 18 5.46 10.37 0.35
CA ILE A 18 4.90 9.37 1.27
C ILE A 18 4.39 8.18 0.47
N VAL A 19 4.76 6.98 0.90
CA VAL A 19 4.18 5.71 0.47
C VAL A 19 3.70 4.99 1.73
N LYS A 20 2.45 4.51 1.72
CA LYS A 20 1.86 3.80 2.86
C LYS A 20 1.02 2.64 2.37
N PHE A 21 1.14 1.50 3.05
CA PHE A 21 0.27 0.35 2.84
C PHE A 21 -0.88 0.38 3.84
N ALA A 22 -2.05 -0.08 3.42
CA ALA A 22 -3.22 -0.17 4.28
C ALA A 22 -4.13 -1.32 3.86
N THR A 23 -4.81 -1.94 4.82
CA THR A 23 -5.88 -2.91 4.52
C THR A 23 -7.18 -2.18 4.14
N ASP A 24 -8.13 -2.92 3.55
CA ASP A 24 -9.48 -2.38 3.27
C ASP A 24 -10.17 -1.84 4.53
N TYR A 25 -9.92 -2.45 5.69
CA TYR A 25 -10.42 -1.95 6.98
C TYR A 25 -9.77 -0.61 7.33
N GLN A 26 -8.44 -0.53 7.30
CA GLN A 26 -7.72 0.70 7.65
C GLN A 26 -8.07 1.87 6.71
N LEU A 27 -8.28 1.58 5.42
CA LEU A 27 -8.70 2.59 4.45
C LEU A 27 -10.09 3.19 4.78
N ARG A 28 -10.96 2.42 5.43
CA ARG A 28 -12.33 2.83 5.77
C ARG A 28 -12.47 3.46 7.14
N TYR A 29 -11.70 2.99 8.11
CA TYR A 29 -11.93 3.28 9.52
C TYR A 29 -10.78 3.99 10.23
N ASP A 30 -9.57 3.94 9.68
CA ASP A 30 -8.39 4.59 10.26
C ASP A 30 -8.08 5.91 9.55
N ASP A 31 -7.23 6.74 10.16
CA ASP A 31 -6.79 8.04 9.64
C ASP A 31 -5.78 7.94 8.48
N VAL A 32 -5.67 6.80 7.79
CA VAL A 32 -4.65 6.56 6.74
C VAL A 32 -4.71 7.60 5.63
N ILE A 33 -5.91 8.00 5.17
CA ILE A 33 -6.06 9.03 4.13
C ILE A 33 -5.53 10.38 4.61
N LYS A 34 -5.81 10.72 5.87
CA LYS A 34 -5.37 11.96 6.49
C LYS A 34 -3.87 11.98 6.69
N ASP A 35 -3.28 10.88 7.14
CA ASP A 35 -1.83 10.76 7.32
C ASP A 35 -1.06 10.96 6.01
N VAL A 36 -1.56 10.36 4.91
CA VAL A 36 -0.86 10.37 3.62
C VAL A 36 -1.12 11.65 2.83
N PHE A 37 -2.38 12.07 2.75
CA PHE A 37 -2.80 13.16 1.86
C PHE A 37 -3.17 14.46 2.61
N GLY A 38 -3.42 14.41 3.92
CA GLY A 38 -3.84 15.57 4.71
C GLY A 38 -5.33 15.89 4.58
N VAL A 39 -6.14 14.97 4.04
CA VAL A 39 -7.59 15.12 3.84
C VAL A 39 -8.35 14.02 4.59
N ALA A 40 -9.61 14.27 4.96
CA ALA A 40 -10.30 13.39 5.91
C ALA A 40 -10.72 12.04 5.30
N CYS A 41 -11.04 11.99 4.01
CA CYS A 41 -11.55 10.76 3.39
C CYS A 41 -11.25 10.68 1.88
N LEU A 42 -11.57 9.54 1.26
CA LEU A 42 -11.40 9.31 -0.18
C LEU A 42 -12.15 10.33 -1.05
N LYS A 43 -13.30 10.83 -0.59
CA LYS A 43 -14.08 11.86 -1.32
C LYS A 43 -13.33 13.19 -1.35
N ASP A 44 -12.73 13.58 -0.23
CA ASP A 44 -11.92 14.80 -0.16
C ASP A 44 -10.61 14.64 -0.94
N LEU A 45 -10.05 13.43 -0.97
CA LEU A 45 -8.91 13.12 -1.83
C LEU A 45 -9.27 13.25 -3.32
N ASP A 46 -10.44 12.79 -3.73
CA ASP A 46 -10.90 12.98 -5.11
C ASP A 46 -11.05 14.46 -5.47
N MET A 47 -11.60 15.28 -4.55
CA MET A 47 -11.63 16.74 -4.72
C MET A 47 -10.22 17.35 -4.78
N MET A 48 -9.31 16.94 -3.89
CA MET A 48 -7.92 17.38 -3.91
C MET A 48 -7.26 17.03 -5.24
N ILE A 49 -7.46 15.82 -5.75
CA ILE A 49 -6.98 15.39 -7.06
C ILE A 49 -7.52 16.29 -8.17
N GLN A 50 -8.77 16.74 -8.11
CA GLN A 50 -9.38 17.58 -9.15
C GLN A 50 -8.94 19.05 -9.11
N PHE A 51 -8.74 19.61 -7.91
CA PHE A 51 -8.55 21.06 -7.76
C PHE A 51 -7.14 21.47 -7.34
N ASN A 52 -6.35 20.60 -6.71
CA ASN A 52 -4.98 20.92 -6.32
C ASN A 52 -4.00 20.69 -7.48
N LYS A 53 -3.63 21.78 -8.17
CA LYS A 53 -2.69 21.75 -9.30
C LYS A 53 -1.27 21.33 -8.93
N ALA A 54 -0.79 21.68 -7.75
CA ALA A 54 0.54 21.24 -7.29
C ALA A 54 0.56 19.71 -7.12
N PHE A 55 -0.48 19.17 -6.49
CA PHE A 55 -0.64 17.74 -6.32
C PHE A 55 -0.78 17.00 -7.65
N GLN A 56 -1.66 17.46 -8.56
CA GLN A 56 -1.78 16.89 -9.92
C GLN A 56 -0.43 16.85 -10.65
N LYS A 57 0.31 17.95 -10.62
CA LYS A 57 1.63 18.04 -11.27
C LYS A 57 2.60 17.03 -10.67
N SER A 58 2.61 16.85 -9.35
CA SER A 58 3.46 15.86 -8.69
C SER A 58 3.16 14.43 -9.14
N ILE A 59 1.87 14.08 -9.31
CA ILE A 59 1.45 12.77 -9.83
C ILE A 59 1.89 12.59 -11.28
N CYS A 60 1.68 13.61 -12.12
CA CYS A 60 2.08 13.59 -13.53
C CYS A 60 3.58 13.38 -13.70
N VAL A 61 4.39 14.09 -12.91
CA VAL A 61 5.87 13.96 -12.92
C VAL A 61 6.30 12.57 -12.49
N LYS A 62 5.73 12.03 -11.39
CA LYS A 62 6.10 10.70 -10.88
C LYS A 62 5.74 9.58 -11.86
N LEU A 63 4.55 9.64 -12.46
CA LEU A 63 4.02 8.55 -13.29
C LEU A 63 4.29 8.73 -14.79
N GLY A 64 4.79 9.89 -15.22
CA GLY A 64 4.98 10.21 -16.64
C GLY A 64 3.66 10.29 -17.42
N ILE A 65 2.58 10.72 -16.77
CA ILE A 65 1.23 10.82 -17.36
C ILE A 65 0.78 12.27 -17.51
N SER A 66 -0.28 12.50 -18.30
CA SER A 66 -0.93 13.81 -18.40
C SER A 66 -2.00 14.00 -17.33
N GLU A 67 -2.33 15.27 -17.01
CA GLU A 67 -3.35 15.63 -16.02
C GLU A 67 -4.70 14.92 -16.28
N LYS A 68 -5.05 14.69 -17.55
CA LYS A 68 -6.29 14.00 -17.95
C LYS A 68 -6.37 12.53 -17.50
N LYS A 69 -5.24 11.91 -17.15
CA LYS A 69 -5.15 10.52 -16.68
C LYS A 69 -5.04 10.42 -15.16
N VAL A 70 -4.92 11.56 -14.46
CA VAL A 70 -4.87 11.58 -13.00
C VAL A 70 -6.25 11.23 -12.45
N SER A 71 -6.29 10.28 -11.53
CA SER A 71 -7.52 9.83 -10.87
C SER A 71 -7.20 9.25 -9.49
N LEU A 72 -8.21 8.96 -8.67
CA LEU A 72 -8.03 8.33 -7.38
C LEU A 72 -7.17 7.04 -7.46
N GLN A 73 -7.37 6.23 -8.50
CA GLN A 73 -6.62 4.98 -8.72
C GLN A 73 -5.14 5.19 -9.03
N THR A 74 -4.72 6.41 -9.38
CA THR A 74 -3.30 6.73 -9.59
C THR A 74 -2.52 6.91 -8.30
N VAL A 75 -3.22 7.15 -7.17
CA VAL A 75 -2.60 7.40 -5.86
C VAL A 75 -3.09 6.48 -4.76
N VAL A 76 -4.24 5.82 -4.95
CA VAL A 76 -4.78 4.77 -4.08
C VAL A 76 -5.16 3.59 -4.95
N ARG A 77 -4.35 2.53 -4.93
CA ARG A 77 -4.58 1.32 -5.75
C ARG A 77 -4.36 0.07 -4.93
N ILE A 78 -4.91 -1.05 -5.40
CA ILE A 78 -4.60 -2.35 -4.82
C ILE A 78 -3.11 -2.62 -5.05
N ALA A 79 -2.40 -3.04 -4.00
CA ALA A 79 -0.98 -3.35 -4.08
C ALA A 79 -0.75 -4.55 -5.01
N SER A 80 0.35 -4.51 -5.74
CA SER A 80 0.88 -5.61 -6.53
C SER A 80 1.89 -6.42 -5.74
N LYS A 81 2.28 -7.58 -6.27
CA LYS A 81 3.40 -8.37 -5.76
C LYS A 81 4.69 -7.57 -5.69
N ASN A 82 4.95 -6.68 -6.65
CA ASN A 82 6.15 -5.85 -6.65
C ASN A 82 6.15 -4.83 -5.51
N ASP A 83 4.96 -4.30 -5.15
CA ASP A 83 4.83 -3.39 -4.01
C ASP A 83 5.14 -4.11 -2.68
N LEU A 84 4.80 -5.39 -2.55
CA LEU A 84 5.21 -6.18 -1.38
C LEU A 84 6.72 -6.35 -1.25
N LEU A 85 7.46 -6.38 -2.37
CA LEU A 85 8.92 -6.41 -2.32
C LEU A 85 9.48 -5.09 -1.78
N LEU A 86 8.82 -3.97 -2.08
CA LEU A 86 9.16 -2.66 -1.50
C LEU A 86 8.90 -2.68 0.01
N LEU A 87 7.72 -3.11 0.43
CA LEU A 87 7.36 -3.21 1.86
C LEU A 87 8.37 -4.08 2.63
N LYS A 88 8.75 -5.25 2.09
CA LYS A 88 9.74 -6.12 2.73
C LYS A 88 11.08 -5.41 2.92
N LYS A 89 11.54 -4.66 1.91
CA LYS A 89 12.79 -3.89 2.00
C LYS A 89 12.70 -2.81 3.08
N GLU A 90 11.59 -2.07 3.15
CA GLU A 90 11.36 -1.04 4.17
C GLU A 90 11.40 -1.64 5.58
N MET A 91 10.70 -2.75 5.81
CA MET A 91 10.69 -3.43 7.11
C MET A 91 12.08 -3.96 7.51
N LEU A 92 12.85 -4.50 6.56
CA LEU A 92 14.24 -4.91 6.82
C LEU A 92 15.13 -3.73 7.21
N LEU A 93 15.00 -2.60 6.51
CA LEU A 93 15.77 -1.39 6.81
C LEU A 93 15.41 -0.84 8.19
N GLU A 94 14.13 -0.88 8.57
CA GLU A 94 13.69 -0.48 9.92
C GLU A 94 14.22 -1.41 11.01
N ALA A 95 14.21 -2.73 10.78
CA ALA A 95 14.75 -3.71 11.73
C ALA A 95 16.26 -3.51 11.96
N ILE A 96 17.02 -3.24 10.89
CA ILE A 96 18.45 -2.92 10.96
C ILE A 96 18.69 -1.64 11.78
N LYS A 97 17.92 -0.57 11.53
CA LYS A 97 18.03 0.69 12.29
C LYS A 97 17.75 0.53 13.78
N GLN A 98 16.92 -0.45 14.14
CA GLN A 98 16.54 -0.72 15.54
C GLN A 98 17.51 -1.67 16.26
N ASN A 99 18.67 -2.00 15.68
CA ASN A 99 19.66 -2.94 16.24
C ASN A 99 19.08 -4.30 16.64
N LYS A 100 18.01 -4.74 15.97
CA LYS A 100 17.51 -6.13 16.07
C LYS A 100 18.35 -7.05 15.19
N GLU A 101 19.65 -7.11 15.45
CA GLU A 101 20.59 -7.95 14.68
C GLU A 101 20.31 -9.46 14.85
N SER A 102 19.50 -9.84 15.85
CA SER A 102 19.24 -11.22 16.25
C SER A 102 17.90 -11.81 15.80
N GLU A 103 16.99 -11.02 15.20
CA GLU A 103 15.69 -11.51 14.68
C GLU A 103 15.58 -11.20 13.19
N THR A 104 16.09 -12.09 12.35
CA THR A 104 15.96 -12.02 10.88
C THR A 104 14.53 -12.28 10.38
N ALA A 105 13.62 -12.69 11.27
CA ALA A 105 12.23 -12.98 10.95
C ALA A 105 11.39 -11.70 11.06
N ILE A 106 10.99 -11.16 9.91
CA ILE A 106 10.05 -10.04 9.86
C ILE A 106 8.68 -10.60 10.30
N PRO A 107 7.97 -9.97 11.24
CA PRO A 107 6.62 -10.39 11.59
C PRO A 107 5.68 -10.24 10.38
N CYS A 108 4.65 -11.07 10.32
CA CYS A 108 3.62 -10.98 9.30
C CYS A 108 3.00 -9.56 9.34
N PRO A 109 3.12 -8.76 8.26
CA PRO A 109 2.74 -7.34 8.30
C PRO A 109 1.22 -7.11 8.24
N PHE A 110 0.47 -8.11 7.80
CA PHE A 110 -0.99 -8.09 7.67
C PHE A 110 -1.54 -9.45 8.13
N ASP A 111 -2.76 -9.79 7.70
CA ASP A 111 -3.30 -11.14 7.86
C ASP A 111 -2.48 -12.19 7.08
N SER A 112 -2.48 -13.44 7.55
CA SER A 112 -1.71 -14.52 6.91
C SER A 112 -2.20 -14.87 5.50
N ILE A 113 -3.39 -14.41 5.10
CA ILE A 113 -3.92 -14.52 3.75
C ILE A 113 -4.43 -13.13 3.33
N ILE A 114 -3.91 -12.63 2.23
CA ILE A 114 -4.24 -11.30 1.70
C ILE A 114 -4.63 -11.36 0.22
N GLN A 115 -5.36 -10.36 -0.23
CA GLN A 115 -5.67 -10.14 -1.63
C GLN A 115 -4.89 -8.94 -2.17
N LEU A 116 -4.14 -9.18 -3.25
CA LEU A 116 -3.44 -8.19 -4.06
C LEU A 116 -4.11 -8.05 -5.43
N GLN A 117 -3.59 -7.13 -6.24
CA GLN A 117 -4.01 -6.98 -7.63
C GLN A 117 -3.76 -8.27 -8.43
N ASP A 118 -2.67 -8.98 -8.11
CA ASP A 118 -2.23 -10.19 -8.83
C ASP A 118 -2.91 -11.49 -8.33
N GLY A 119 -3.77 -11.41 -7.30
CA GLY A 119 -4.48 -12.56 -6.74
C GLY A 119 -4.37 -12.70 -5.23
N ILE A 120 -4.56 -13.93 -4.74
CA ILE A 120 -4.51 -14.25 -3.31
C ILE A 120 -3.11 -14.74 -2.95
N PHE A 121 -2.59 -14.25 -1.83
CA PHE A 121 -1.28 -14.60 -1.32
C PHE A 121 -1.38 -15.08 0.12
N LYS A 122 -0.50 -16.01 0.49
CA LYS A 122 -0.39 -16.55 1.85
C LYS A 122 0.99 -16.23 2.41
N TRP A 123 1.04 -15.81 3.66
CA TRP A 123 2.28 -15.58 4.38
C TRP A 123 3.05 -16.88 4.59
N ASP A 124 4.32 -16.85 4.21
CA ASP A 124 5.32 -17.84 4.51
C ASP A 124 6.29 -17.25 5.54
N ALA A 125 6.22 -17.80 6.76
CA ALA A 125 7.02 -17.36 7.89
C ALA A 125 8.51 -17.74 7.74
N GLU A 126 8.82 -18.83 7.04
CA GLU A 126 10.21 -19.28 6.85
C GLU A 126 10.98 -18.27 6.01
N ASN A 127 10.35 -17.77 4.95
CA ASN A 127 10.96 -16.80 4.04
C ASN A 127 10.59 -15.35 4.36
N SER A 128 9.77 -15.11 5.39
CA SER A 128 9.19 -13.81 5.73
C SER A 128 8.65 -13.10 4.47
N SER A 129 7.77 -13.79 3.74
CA SER A 129 7.25 -13.31 2.45
C SER A 129 5.88 -13.87 2.12
N TYR A 130 5.14 -13.17 1.27
CA TYR A 130 3.87 -13.64 0.74
C TYR A 130 4.08 -14.45 -0.55
N ILE A 131 3.57 -15.68 -0.57
CA ILE A 131 3.61 -16.58 -1.72
C ILE A 131 2.22 -16.63 -2.36
N GLN A 132 2.16 -16.53 -3.68
CA GLN A 132 0.90 -16.60 -4.41
C GLN A 132 0.27 -17.97 -4.24
N VAL A 133 -1.01 -18.00 -3.87
CA VAL A 133 -1.78 -19.23 -3.82
C VAL A 133 -2.22 -19.56 -5.25
N THR A 134 -1.43 -20.35 -5.96
CA THR A 134 -1.91 -21.05 -7.16
C THR A 134 -3.02 -21.99 -6.72
N GLN A 135 -4.16 -21.97 -7.42
CA GLN A 135 -5.32 -22.80 -7.09
C GLN A 135 -4.89 -24.24 -6.79
N ILE A 136 -5.34 -24.75 -5.64
CA ILE A 136 -5.44 -26.19 -5.39
C ILE A 136 -6.42 -26.71 -6.44
N ALA A 137 -5.95 -27.61 -7.30
CA ALA A 137 -6.79 -28.36 -8.23
C ALA A 137 -7.84 -29.18 -7.49
#